data_AF-A0A1L5F9H8-F1
#
_entry.id   AF-A0A1L5F9H8-F1
#
_cell.length_a   1.000
_cell.length_b   1.000
_cell.length_c   1.000
_cell.angle_alpha   90.00
_cell.angle_beta   90.00
_cell.angle_gamma   90.00
#
_symmetry.space_group_name_H-M   'P 1'
#
loop_
_entity.id
_entity.type
_entity.pdbx_description
1 polymer ?
#
loop_
_entity_poly.entity_id
_entity_poly.type
_entity_poly.pdbx_seq_one_letter_code
_entity_poly.pdbx_strand_id
1 'polypeptide(L)'
;MLYRLDNSIHDDIRNFMNGNKTLQESLDTVNEVLSILNTDVWKGKSKESAIDLMAILKKYHEMLLSVAKDNVDIMVKLETKAEEYMHSGKMPSLWK
;
A
#
# COMPACT_ATOMS: atom_id res chain seq x y z
N MET A 1 -2.50 -9.75 -27.93
CA MET A 1 -3.54 -9.40 -26.93
C MET A 1 -3.14 -9.92 -25.55
N LEU A 2 -2.79 -11.21 -25.44
CA LEU A 2 -2.24 -11.85 -24.22
C LEU A 2 -1.05 -11.11 -23.58
N TYR A 3 -0.02 -10.74 -24.35
CA TYR A 3 1.13 -9.94 -23.85
C TYR A 3 0.77 -8.55 -23.30
N ARG A 4 -0.30 -7.90 -23.78
CA ARG A 4 -0.71 -6.57 -23.27
C ARG A 4 -1.40 -6.69 -21.92
N LEU A 5 -2.20 -7.73 -21.73
CA LEU A 5 -2.86 -8.04 -20.46
C LEU A 5 -1.82 -8.36 -19.39
N ASP A 6 -0.85 -9.20 -19.74
CA ASP A 6 0.26 -9.59 -18.86
C ASP A 6 1.08 -8.38 -18.37
N ASN A 7 1.52 -7.51 -19.29
CA ASN A 7 2.23 -6.29 -18.93
C ASN A 7 1.39 -5.35 -18.04
N SER A 8 0.08 -5.22 -18.32
CA SER A 8 -0.81 -4.38 -17.52
C SER A 8 -0.92 -4.88 -16.08
N ILE A 9 -1.03 -6.19 -15.88
CA ILE A 9 -1.10 -6.80 -14.54
C ILE A 9 0.20 -6.54 -13.77
N HIS A 10 1.36 -6.75 -14.40
CA HIS A 10 2.66 -6.49 -13.78
C HIS A 10 2.89 -5.01 -13.44
N ASP A 11 2.47 -4.10 -14.32
CA ASP A 11 2.58 -2.67 -14.08
C ASP A 11 1.65 -2.23 -12.94
N ASP A 12 0.43 -2.76 -12.87
CA ASP A 12 -0.50 -2.49 -11.78
C ASP A 12 0.08 -2.99 -10.43
N ILE A 13 0.57 -4.22 -10.37
CA ILE A 13 1.24 -4.79 -9.18
C ILE A 13 2.39 -3.88 -8.72
N ARG A 14 3.25 -3.46 -9.66
CA ARG A 14 4.38 -2.56 -9.37
C ARG A 14 3.89 -1.22 -8.79
N ASN A 15 2.85 -0.64 -9.38
CA ASN A 15 2.28 0.62 -8.92
C ASN A 15 1.70 0.50 -7.50
N PHE A 16 0.97 -0.58 -7.20
CA PHE A 16 0.46 -0.85 -5.86
C PHE A 16 1.58 -1.06 -4.83
N MET A 17 2.62 -1.83 -5.19
CA MET A 17 3.79 -2.02 -4.31
C MET A 17 4.48 -0.68 -3.99
N ASN A 18 4.65 0.18 -4.99
CA ASN A 18 5.23 1.51 -4.79
C ASN A 18 4.35 2.37 -3.87
N GLY A 19 3.03 2.38 -4.08
CA GLY A 19 2.09 3.08 -3.20
C GLY A 19 2.16 2.59 -1.75
N ASN A 20 2.24 1.27 -1.54
CA ASN A 20 2.39 0.67 -0.21
C ASN A 20 3.70 1.08 0.46
N LYS A 21 4.79 1.14 -0.30
CA LYS A 21 6.09 1.62 0.21
C LYS A 21 6.00 3.06 0.69
N THR A 22 5.40 3.96 -0.09
CA THR A 22 5.21 5.37 0.32
C THR A 22 4.33 5.49 1.56
N LEU A 23 3.28 4.66 1.70
CA LEU A 23 2.47 4.64 2.91
C LEU A 23 3.26 4.19 4.14
N GLN A 24 4.15 3.21 3.99
CA GLN A 24 5.01 2.75 5.07
C GLN A 24 6.02 3.83 5.49
N GLU A 25 6.69 4.48 4.54
CA GLU A 25 7.62 5.59 4.81
C GLU A 25 6.93 6.76 5.54
N SER A 26 5.69 7.06 5.17
CA SER A 26 4.87 8.07 5.85
C SER A 26 4.52 7.66 7.29
N LEU A 27 4.16 6.40 7.53
CA LEU A 27 3.91 5.88 8.88
C LEU A 27 5.18 5.93 9.75
N ASP A 28 6.33 5.57 9.17
CA ASP A 28 7.61 5.59 9.87
C ASP A 28 7.97 7.03 10.30
N THR A 29 7.74 8.00 9.42
CA THR A 29 7.91 9.44 9.73
C THR A 29 7.00 9.87 10.90
N VAL A 30 5.73 9.46 10.89
CA VAL A 30 4.80 9.77 12.00
C VAL A 30 5.27 9.14 13.31
N ASN A 31 5.77 7.91 13.28
CA ASN A 31 6.30 7.23 14.46
C ASN A 31 7.57 7.93 14.99
N GLU A 32 8.46 8.39 14.11
CA GLU A 32 9.65 9.16 14.49
C GLU A 32 9.25 10.48 15.17
N VAL A 33 8.31 11.22 14.58
CA VAL A 33 7.79 12.46 15.18
C VAL A 33 7.18 12.16 16.54
N LEU A 34 6.30 11.15 16.67
CA LEU A 34 5.72 10.76 17.96
C LEU A 34 6.79 10.41 19.00
N SER A 35 7.86 9.72 18.60
CA SER A 35 8.99 9.41 19.48
C SER A 35 9.61 10.70 20.04
N ILE A 36 9.88 11.68 19.17
CA ILE A 36 10.43 12.99 19.57
C ILE A 36 9.45 13.74 20.49
N LEU A 37 8.16 13.80 20.12
CA LEU A 37 7.15 14.50 20.93
C LEU A 37 6.98 13.84 22.30
N ASN A 38 7.16 12.52 22.43
CA ASN A 38 7.07 11.83 23.71
C ASN A 38 8.31 12.00 24.60
N THR A 39 9.42 12.52 24.06
CA THR A 39 10.56 12.89 24.90
C THR A 39 10.31 14.20 25.66
N ASP A 40 11.01 14.41 26.78
CA ASP A 40 10.99 15.67 27.53
C ASP A 40 11.78 16.81 26.86
N VAL A 41 12.37 16.54 25.69
CA VAL A 41 13.20 17.50 24.95
C VAL A 41 12.33 18.58 24.29
N TRP A 42 11.09 18.25 23.92
CA TRP A 42 10.22 19.20 23.24
C TRP A 42 9.52 20.15 24.22
N LYS A 43 9.85 21.44 24.10
CA LYS A 43 9.30 22.56 24.91
C LYS A 43 8.27 23.42 24.17
N GLY A 44 7.72 22.92 23.06
CA GLY A 44 6.71 23.64 22.29
C GLY A 44 5.42 23.85 23.09
N LYS A 45 4.69 24.94 22.79
CA LYS A 45 3.32 25.10 23.28
C LYS A 45 2.42 24.08 22.57
N SER A 46 1.43 23.53 23.28
CA SER A 46 0.47 22.54 22.75
C SER A 46 1.04 21.15 22.48
N LYS A 47 1.87 20.65 23.39
CA LYS A 47 2.51 19.33 23.27
C LYS A 47 1.52 18.18 23.09
N GLU A 48 0.53 18.15 23.97
CA GLU A 48 -0.54 17.17 23.97
C GLU A 48 -1.33 17.20 22.65
N SER A 49 -1.69 18.40 22.16
CA SER A 49 -2.43 18.52 20.90
C SER A 49 -1.65 17.99 19.69
N ALA A 50 -0.33 18.17 19.64
CA ALA A 50 0.48 17.60 18.56
C ALA A 50 0.57 16.08 18.65
N ILE A 51 0.66 15.52 19.87
CA ILE A 51 0.62 14.08 20.09
C ILE A 51 -0.73 13.51 19.62
N ASP A 52 -1.84 14.16 19.97
CA ASP A 52 -3.18 13.74 19.54
C ASP A 52 -3.33 13.75 18.01
N LEU A 53 -2.88 14.81 17.34
CA LEU A 53 -2.90 14.89 15.88
C LEU A 53 -2.05 13.78 15.23
N MET A 54 -0.85 13.55 15.75
CA MET A 54 0.03 12.50 15.22
C MET A 54 -0.53 11.10 15.49
N ALA A 55 -1.22 10.88 16.62
CA ALA A 55 -1.91 9.63 16.90
C ALA A 55 -3.06 9.36 15.91
N ILE A 56 -3.82 10.39 15.52
CA ILE A 56 -4.84 10.29 14.47
C ILE A 56 -4.21 9.93 13.13
N LEU A 57 -3.12 10.63 12.74
CA LEU A 57 -2.40 10.35 11.50
C LEU A 57 -1.84 8.92 11.47
N LYS A 58 -1.26 8.47 12.58
CA LYS A 58 -0.76 7.09 12.72
C LYS A 58 -1.86 6.08 12.46
N LYS A 59 -3.01 6.23 13.14
CA LYS A 59 -4.15 5.33 12.98
C LYS A 59 -4.66 5.31 11.54
N TYR A 60 -4.71 6.47 10.89
CA TYR A 60 -5.09 6.58 9.48
C TYR A 60 -4.13 5.81 8.56
N HIS A 61 -2.82 5.98 8.73
CA HIS A 61 -1.82 5.24 7.96
C HIS A 61 -1.89 3.73 8.20
N GLU A 62 -2.08 3.28 9.43
CA GLU A 62 -2.23 1.86 9.77
C GLU A 62 -3.45 1.24 9.07
N MET A 63 -4.58 1.95 9.03
CA MET A 63 -5.78 1.50 8.32
C MET A 63 -5.54 1.39 6.81
N LEU A 64 -4.90 2.39 6.20
CA LEU A 64 -4.56 2.35 4.77
C LEU A 64 -3.60 1.21 4.44
N LEU A 65 -2.58 0.98 5.29
CA LEU A 65 -1.62 -0.12 5.11
C LEU A 65 -2.28 -1.50 5.21
N SER A 66 -3.32 -1.65 6.04
CA SER A 66 -4.09 -2.90 6.09
C SER A 66 -4.79 -3.18 4.77
N VAL A 67 -5.51 -2.19 4.22
CA VAL A 67 -6.20 -2.32 2.92
C VAL A 67 -5.21 -2.55 1.78
N ALA A 68 -4.06 -1.86 1.83
CA ALA A 68 -2.96 -2.03 0.91
C ALA A 68 -2.39 -3.46 0.88
N LYS A 69 -2.30 -4.14 2.03
CA LYS A 69 -1.86 -5.53 2.11
C LYS A 69 -2.87 -6.48 1.46
N ASP A 70 -4.16 -6.28 1.73
CA ASP A 70 -5.22 -7.09 1.13
C ASP A 70 -5.24 -6.93 -0.40
N ASN A 71 -5.05 -5.70 -0.90
CA ASN A 71 -4.97 -5.43 -2.33
C ASN A 71 -3.78 -6.14 -3.01
N VAL A 72 -2.62 -6.18 -2.37
CA VAL A 72 -1.45 -6.90 -2.91
C VAL A 72 -1.71 -8.40 -3.00
N ASP A 73 -2.33 -9.01 -1.97
CA ASP A 73 -2.67 -10.43 -2.01
C ASP A 73 -3.66 -10.77 -3.14
N ILE A 74 -4.67 -9.92 -3.37
CA ILE A 74 -5.61 -10.07 -4.49
C ILE A 74 -4.86 -9.97 -5.83
N MET A 75 -3.93 -9.03 -5.97
CA MET A 75 -3.18 -8.81 -7.20
C MET A 75 -2.21 -9.97 -7.50
N VAL A 76 -1.53 -10.52 -6.50
CA VAL A 76 -0.68 -11.72 -6.66
C VAL A 76 -1.52 -12.94 -7.07
N LYS A 77 -2.72 -13.09 -6.52
CA LYS A 77 -3.66 -14.14 -6.97
C LYS A 77 -4.09 -13.94 -8.42
N LEU A 78 -4.33 -12.68 -8.83
CA LEU A 78 -4.66 -12.34 -10.21
C LEU A 78 -3.49 -12.68 -11.15
N GLU A 79 -2.26 -12.34 -10.78
CA GLU A 79 -1.04 -12.67 -11.52
C GLU A 79 -0.90 -14.18 -11.72
N THR A 80 -0.99 -14.96 -10.63
CA THR A 80 -0.90 -16.43 -10.67
C THR A 80 -1.95 -17.02 -11.61
N LYS A 81 -3.20 -16.54 -11.54
CA LYS A 81 -4.30 -17.02 -12.39
C LYS A 81 -4.15 -16.57 -13.84
N ALA A 82 -3.63 -15.38 -14.08
CA ALA A 82 -3.31 -14.90 -15.41
C ALA A 82 -2.20 -15.74 -16.03
N GLU A 83 -1.13 -16.03 -15.30
CA GLU A 83 -0.02 -16.88 -15.75
C GLU A 83 -0.52 -18.31 -16.08
N GLU A 84 -1.30 -18.93 -15.20
CA GLU A 84 -1.93 -20.23 -15.46
C GLU A 84 -2.74 -20.21 -16.78
N TYR A 85 -3.54 -19.16 -16.99
CA TYR A 85 -4.35 -18.99 -18.19
C TYR A 85 -3.48 -18.76 -19.45
N MET A 86 -2.39 -18.02 -19.35
CA MET A 86 -1.46 -17.79 -20.46
C MET A 86 -0.79 -19.09 -20.93
N HIS A 87 -0.53 -20.02 -20.01
CA HIS A 87 0.07 -21.32 -20.30
C HIS A 87 -0.93 -22.38 -20.76
N SER A 88 -2.21 -22.29 -20.38
CA SER A 88 -3.20 -23.37 -20.55
C SER A 88 -4.48 -23.01 -21.31
N GLY A 89 -4.77 -21.73 -21.54
CA GLY A 89 -6.10 -21.24 -21.89
C GLY A 89 -6.36 -20.96 -23.37
N LYS A 90 -7.57 -21.31 -23.83
CA LYS A 90 -8.20 -20.71 -25.03
C LYS A 90 -9.05 -19.52 -24.60
N MET A 91 -8.89 -18.37 -25.27
CA MET A 91 -9.63 -17.15 -24.96
C MET A 91 -11.11 -17.27 -25.34
N PRO A 92 -12.06 -17.04 -24.41
CA PRO A 92 -13.48 -17.03 -24.75
C PRO A 92 -13.76 -15.99 -25.83
N SER A 93 -14.53 -16.37 -26.85
CA SER A 93 -14.73 -15.58 -28.08
C SER A 93 -15.39 -14.20 -27.87
N LEU A 94 -15.91 -13.91 -26.67
CA LEU A 94 -16.53 -12.63 -26.30
C LEU A 94 -15.51 -11.52 -26.03
N TRP A 95 -14.21 -11.84 -25.97
CA TRP A 95 -13.12 -10.89 -25.79
C TRP A 95 -12.30 -10.65 -27.08
N LYS A 96 -12.84 -11.08 -28.24
CA LYS A 96 -12.29 -10.74 -29.56
C LYS A 96 -12.78 -9.39 -30.07
#